data_AF-A0A536UEW6-F1
#
_entry.id   AF-A0A536UEW6-F1
#
_cell.length_a   1.000
_cell.length_b   1.000
_cell.length_c   1.000
_cell.angle_alpha   90.00
_cell.angle_beta   90.00
_cell.angle_gamma   90.00
#
_symmetry.space_group_name_H-M   'P 1'
#
loop_
_entity.id
_entity.type
_entity.pdbx_description
1 polymer ?
#
loop_
_entity_poly.entity_id
_entity_poly.type
_entity_poly.pdbx_seq_one_letter_code
_entity_poly.pdbx_strand_id
1 'polypeptide(L)'
;MRDASALAAAFVAMTEERADGLIVLPDPMFLAQRAQIAELAARARLPAIYGIPEHVRAGGLMSYAADRTALFRHAATYVDKILKGAKPADLPVEQPTKFEDCQGARPHDSAVRVAAR
;
A
#
# COMPACT_ATOMS: atom_id res chain seq x y z
N MET A 1 -14.78 0.78 8.92
CA MET A 1 -13.86 0.51 10.05
C MET A 1 -13.29 1.83 10.53
N ARG A 2 -13.42 2.18 11.82
CA ARG A 2 -12.92 3.47 12.37
C ARG A 2 -11.86 3.27 13.47
N ASP A 3 -11.52 2.03 13.80
CA ASP A 3 -10.83 1.63 15.02
C ASP A 3 -9.97 0.37 14.82
N ALA A 4 -8.87 0.27 15.58
CA ALA A 4 -7.92 -0.84 15.52
C ALA A 4 -8.53 -2.18 15.97
N SER A 5 -9.54 -2.15 16.86
CA SER A 5 -10.30 -3.32 17.30
C SER A 5 -11.12 -3.96 16.17
N ALA A 6 -11.78 -3.15 15.34
CA ALA A 6 -12.52 -3.68 14.20
C ALA A 6 -11.61 -4.36 13.16
N LEU A 7 -10.35 -3.94 13.04
CA LEU A 7 -9.38 -4.61 12.18
C LEU A 7 -9.07 -6.03 12.69
N ALA A 8 -8.79 -6.18 13.98
CA ALA A 8 -8.55 -7.50 14.56
C ALA A 8 -9.77 -8.44 14.38
N ALA A 9 -10.98 -7.93 14.62
CA ALA A 9 -12.21 -8.69 14.41
C ALA A 9 -12.40 -9.12 12.95
N ALA A 10 -12.06 -8.26 11.98
CA ALA A 10 -12.12 -8.61 10.57
C ALA A 10 -11.16 -9.76 10.21
N PHE A 11 -9.95 -9.78 10.76
CA PHE A 11 -9.01 -10.89 10.55
C PHE A 11 -9.47 -12.21 11.16
N VAL A 12 -10.16 -12.17 12.31
CA VAL A 12 -10.80 -13.36 12.89
C VAL A 12 -11.86 -13.89 11.94
N ALA A 13 -12.79 -13.03 11.50
CA ALA A 13 -13.85 -13.43 10.56
C ALA A 13 -13.28 -14.01 9.25
N MET A 14 -12.26 -13.39 8.66
CA MET A 14 -11.60 -13.91 7.45
C MET A 14 -10.97 -15.29 7.66
N THR A 15 -10.42 -15.55 8.85
CA THR A 15 -9.82 -16.85 9.17
C THR A 15 -10.90 -17.92 9.37
N GLU A 16 -12.00 -17.56 10.04
CA GLU A 16 -13.17 -18.45 10.24
C GLU A 16 -13.83 -18.82 8.91
N GLU A 17 -13.97 -17.85 8.01
CA GLU A 17 -14.49 -18.03 6.66
C GLU A 17 -13.49 -18.69 5.70
N ARG A 18 -12.25 -18.97 6.15
CA ARG A 18 -11.17 -19.58 5.37
C ARG A 18 -10.86 -18.80 4.08
N ALA A 19 -10.75 -17.48 4.19
CA ALA A 19 -10.31 -16.66 3.07
C ALA A 19 -8.94 -17.13 2.55
N ASP A 20 -8.79 -17.20 1.23
CA ASP A 20 -7.52 -17.61 0.59
C ASP A 20 -6.50 -16.46 0.49
N GLY A 21 -6.93 -15.21 0.71
CA GLY A 21 -6.06 -14.04 0.62
C GLY A 21 -6.77 -12.73 0.93
N LEU A 22 -5.99 -11.67 0.98
CA LEU A 22 -6.43 -10.32 1.35
C LEU A 22 -5.99 -9.29 0.30
N ILE A 23 -6.90 -8.42 -0.11
CA ILE A 23 -6.56 -7.22 -0.89
C ILE A 23 -6.81 -6.00 0.00
N VAL A 24 -5.77 -5.21 0.23
CA VAL A 24 -5.86 -3.96 1.00
C VAL A 24 -5.89 -2.80 0.01
N LEU A 25 -7.05 -2.15 -0.06
CA LEU A 25 -7.27 -0.99 -0.91
C LEU A 25 -6.42 0.21 -0.44
N PRO A 26 -6.03 1.10 -1.37
CA PRO A 26 -5.32 2.32 -1.01
C PRO A 26 -6.23 3.28 -0.24
N ASP A 27 -6.15 3.24 1.09
CA ASP A 27 -6.92 4.09 1.99
C ASP A 27 -6.02 4.70 3.09
N PRO A 28 -6.20 5.99 3.44
CA PRO A 28 -5.37 6.65 4.46
C PRO A 28 -5.40 5.98 5.84
N MET A 29 -6.54 5.41 6.26
CA MET A 29 -6.66 4.72 7.54
C MET A 29 -5.86 3.41 7.53
N PHE A 30 -5.94 2.65 6.43
CA PHE A 30 -5.11 1.44 6.28
C PHE A 30 -3.62 1.77 6.24
N LEU A 31 -3.24 2.85 5.55
CA LEU A 31 -1.85 3.31 5.55
C LEU A 31 -1.36 3.73 6.95
N ALA A 32 -2.21 4.39 7.73
CA ALA A 32 -1.89 4.74 9.12
C ALA A 32 -1.67 3.48 9.98
N GLN A 33 -2.46 2.42 9.76
CA GLN A 33 -2.38 1.15 10.47
C GLN A 33 -1.54 0.08 9.75
N ARG A 34 -0.72 0.47 8.77
CA ARG A 34 0.02 -0.45 7.88
C ARG A 34 0.79 -1.55 8.61
N ALA A 35 1.43 -1.23 9.73
CA ALA A 35 2.21 -2.17 10.52
C ALA A 35 1.29 -3.22 11.19
N GLN A 36 0.18 -2.78 11.79
CA GLN A 36 -0.81 -3.67 12.39
C GLN A 36 -1.45 -4.59 11.34
N ILE A 37 -1.78 -4.06 10.16
CA ILE A 37 -2.35 -4.84 9.06
C ILE A 37 -1.36 -5.89 8.57
N ALA A 38 -0.10 -5.52 8.35
CA ALA A 38 0.94 -6.46 7.92
C ALA A 38 1.14 -7.58 8.94
N GLU A 39 1.19 -7.23 10.23
CA GLU A 39 1.36 -8.19 11.32
C GLU A 39 0.16 -9.14 11.46
N LEU A 40 -1.07 -8.61 11.35
CA LEU A 40 -2.29 -9.44 11.38
C LEU A 40 -2.38 -10.38 10.18
N ALA A 41 -2.03 -9.91 8.97
CA ALA A 41 -1.99 -10.75 7.77
C ALA A 41 -0.95 -11.88 7.91
N ALA A 42 0.24 -11.55 8.42
CA ALA A 42 1.29 -12.54 8.69
C ALA A 42 0.84 -13.59 9.74
N ARG A 43 0.22 -13.16 10.83
CA ARG A 43 -0.31 -14.06 11.87
C ARG A 43 -1.42 -14.97 11.36
N ALA A 44 -2.33 -14.43 10.56
CA ALA A 44 -3.42 -15.19 9.96
C ALA A 44 -2.96 -16.08 8.79
N ARG A 45 -1.67 -15.99 8.40
CA ARG A 45 -1.09 -16.66 7.21
C ARG A 45 -1.87 -16.36 5.93
N LEU A 46 -2.45 -15.17 5.84
CA LEU A 46 -3.20 -14.73 4.68
C LEU A 46 -2.24 -13.99 3.72
N PRO A 47 -2.04 -14.49 2.49
CA PRO A 47 -1.28 -13.75 1.49
C PRO A 47 -2.02 -12.45 1.16
N ALA A 48 -1.32 -11.32 1.27
CA ALA A 48 -1.93 -10.00 1.13
C ALA A 48 -1.26 -9.17 0.02
N ILE A 49 -2.10 -8.57 -0.84
CA ILE A 49 -1.69 -7.60 -1.87
C ILE A 49 -2.15 -6.20 -1.44
N TYR A 50 -1.25 -5.23 -1.49
CA TYR A 50 -1.49 -3.86 -1.04
C TYR A 50 -1.49 -2.87 -2.21
N GLY A 51 -2.39 -1.88 -2.18
CA GLY A 51 -2.40 -0.79 -3.17
C GLY A 51 -1.39 0.34 -2.89
N ILE A 52 -0.56 0.22 -1.84
CA ILE A 52 0.41 1.25 -1.43
C ILE A 52 1.73 0.57 -0.98
N PRO A 53 2.89 0.90 -1.58
CA PRO A 53 4.18 0.24 -1.30
C PRO A 53 4.65 0.33 0.15
N GLU A 54 4.23 1.35 0.89
CA GLU A 54 4.55 1.53 2.30
C GLU A 54 4.07 0.38 3.20
N HIS A 55 3.08 -0.40 2.78
CA HIS A 55 2.68 -1.62 3.49
C HIS A 55 3.74 -2.71 3.39
N VAL A 56 4.37 -2.86 2.22
CA VAL A 56 5.46 -3.83 2.01
C VAL A 56 6.67 -3.45 2.85
N ARG A 57 7.00 -2.15 2.90
CA ARG A 57 8.07 -1.63 3.76
C ARG A 57 7.79 -1.84 5.26
N ALA A 58 6.52 -1.99 5.63
CA ALA A 58 6.10 -2.30 7.00
C ALA A 58 6.00 -3.81 7.30
N GLY A 59 6.44 -4.68 6.38
CA GLY A 59 6.43 -6.14 6.54
C GLY A 59 5.31 -6.87 5.79
N GLY A 60 4.56 -6.17 4.94
CA GLY A 60 3.57 -6.77 4.05
C GLY A 60 4.19 -7.57 2.90
N LEU A 61 3.43 -8.51 2.34
CA LEU A 61 3.90 -9.43 1.32
C LEU A 61 4.19 -8.80 -0.05
N MET A 62 3.24 -8.10 -0.68
CA MET A 62 3.50 -7.45 -1.97
C MET A 62 2.55 -6.28 -2.26
N SER A 63 3.00 -5.32 -3.06
CA SER A 63 2.20 -4.18 -3.48
C SER A 63 2.35 -3.94 -4.97
N TYR A 64 1.23 -3.63 -5.62
CA TYR A 64 1.19 -3.16 -6.99
C TYR A 64 0.47 -1.82 -7.02
N ALA A 65 1.20 -0.74 -7.31
CA ALA A 65 0.68 0.62 -7.19
C ALA A 65 1.33 1.56 -8.22
N ALA A 66 0.70 2.71 -8.49
CA ALA A 66 1.34 3.75 -9.29
C ALA A 66 2.60 4.28 -8.59
N ASP A 67 3.65 4.60 -9.37
CA ASP A 67 4.84 5.29 -8.85
C ASP A 67 4.42 6.68 -8.34
N ARG A 68 4.33 6.82 -7.01
CA ARG A 68 3.92 8.08 -6.37
C ARG A 68 4.93 9.20 -6.61
N THR A 69 6.21 8.91 -6.71
CA THR A 69 7.22 9.94 -6.99
C THR A 69 7.08 10.46 -8.42
N ALA A 70 6.86 9.59 -9.40
CA ALA A 70 6.52 10.00 -10.76
C ALA A 70 5.21 10.79 -10.80
N LEU A 71 4.18 10.36 -10.07
CA LEU A 71 2.90 11.05 -9.99
C LEU A 71 3.06 12.48 -9.42
N PHE A 72 3.85 12.67 -8.36
CA PHE A 72 4.09 14.01 -7.79
C PHE A 72 4.91 14.91 -8.71
N ARG A 73 5.91 14.37 -9.42
CA ARG A 73 6.64 15.14 -10.46
C ARG A 73 5.70 15.57 -11.59
N HIS A 74 4.79 14.69 -11.96
CA HIS A 74 3.79 15.00 -12.98
C HIS A 74 2.82 16.10 -12.51
N ALA A 75 2.32 16.00 -11.28
CA ALA A 75 1.49 17.05 -10.66
C ALA A 75 2.22 18.40 -10.58
N ALA A 76 3.52 18.42 -10.30
CA ALA A 76 4.31 19.66 -10.29
C ALA A 76 4.32 20.37 -11.67
N THR A 77 4.22 19.61 -12.76
CA THR A 77 4.08 20.18 -14.12
C THR A 77 2.75 20.89 -14.30
N TYR A 78 1.67 20.38 -13.70
CA TYR A 78 0.36 21.04 -13.71
C TYR A 78 0.39 22.34 -12.90
N VAL A 79 1.02 22.30 -11.72
CA VAL A 79 1.22 23.50 -10.89
C VAL A 79 1.99 24.57 -11.65
N ASP A 80 3.08 24.23 -12.33
CA ASP A 80 3.86 25.17 -13.16
C ASP A 80 3.00 25.82 -14.27
N LYS A 81 2.18 25.03 -14.98
CA LYS A 81 1.27 25.55 -16.01
C LYS A 81 0.23 26.50 -15.43
N ILE A 82 -0.37 26.16 -14.29
CA ILE A 82 -1.38 27.00 -13.63
C ILE A 82 -0.76 28.32 -13.15
N LEU A 83 0.43 28.28 -12.55
CA LEU A 83 1.15 29.47 -12.12
C LEU A 83 1.54 30.39 -13.30
N LYS A 84 1.73 29.82 -14.49
CA LYS A 84 1.96 30.56 -15.76
C LYS A 84 0.67 31.04 -16.43
N GLY A 85 -0.50 30.81 -15.83
CA GLY A 85 -1.79 31.34 -16.30
C GLY A 85 -2.66 30.36 -17.08
N ALA A 86 -2.29 29.06 -17.16
CA ALA A 86 -3.19 28.05 -17.72
C ALA A 86 -4.41 27.85 -16.80
N LYS A 87 -5.61 27.76 -17.39
CA LYS A 87 -6.83 27.49 -16.62
C LYS A 87 -6.90 25.99 -16.29
N PRO A 88 -7.19 25.61 -15.02
CA PRO A 88 -7.32 24.20 -14.65
C PRO A 88 -8.36 23.42 -15.47
N ALA A 89 -9.42 24.10 -15.95
CA ALA A 89 -10.47 23.49 -16.77
C ALA A 89 -10.01 23.06 -18.17
N ASP A 90 -8.91 23.64 -18.67
CA ASP A 90 -8.35 23.35 -19.99
C ASP A 90 -7.22 22.30 -19.93
N LEU A 91 -6.82 21.87 -18.73
CA LEU A 91 -5.80 20.86 -18.53
C LEU A 91 -6.42 19.46 -18.55
N PRO A 92 -5.89 18.51 -19.35
CA PRO A 92 -6.44 17.16 -19.42
C PRO A 92 -6.27 16.42 -18.09
N VAL A 93 -7.15 15.45 -17.80
CA VAL A 93 -6.94 14.52 -16.68
C VAL A 93 -6.02 13.40 -17.16
N GLU A 94 -4.81 13.32 -16.61
CA GLU A 94 -3.83 12.30 -16.97
C GLU A 94 -3.88 11.10 -16.01
N GLN A 95 -3.88 9.89 -16.58
CA GLN A 95 -3.82 8.63 -15.83
C GLN A 95 -2.35 8.24 -15.58
N PRO A 96 -2.02 7.60 -14.44
CA PRO A 96 -0.66 7.13 -14.17
C PRO A 96 -0.19 6.15 -15.25
N THR A 97 0.99 6.39 -15.81
CA THR A 97 1.61 5.52 -16.83
C THR A 97 2.72 4.63 -16.28
N LYS A 98 3.14 4.88 -15.03
CA LYS A 98 4.20 4.13 -14.34
C LYS A 98 3.67 3.48 -13.08
N PHE A 99 3.92 2.19 -12.95
CA PHE A 99 3.55 1.36 -11.81
C PHE A 99 4.80 0.74 -11.19
N GLU A 100 4.81 0.63 -9.88
CA GLU A 100 5.81 -0.06 -9.07
C GLU A 100 5.23 -1.39 -8.60
N ASP A 101 5.98 -2.48 -8.82
CA ASP A 101 5.79 -3.76 -8.14
C ASP A 101 6.82 -3.84 -7.01
N CYS A 102 6.32 -3.89 -5.78
CA CYS A 102 7.14 -4.00 -4.58
C CYS A 102 6.84 -5.33 -3.89
N GLN A 103 7.81 -6.23 -3.83
CA GLN A 103 7.69 -7.50 -3.12
C GLN A 103 8.43 -7.43 -1.78
N GLY A 104 7.77 -7.86 -0.73
CA GLY A 104 8.34 -8.08 0.59
C GLY A 104 9.15 -9.38 0.61
N ALA A 105 10.01 -9.52 1.61
CA ALA A 105 10.78 -10.75 1.78
C ALA A 105 9.83 -11.94 2.01
N ARG A 106 10.06 -13.04 1.28
CA ARG A 106 9.22 -14.24 1.41
C ARG A 106 9.44 -14.90 2.78
N PRO A 107 8.38 -15.43 3.45
CA PRO A 107 8.52 -16.07 4.76
C PRO A 107 9.50 -17.26 4.79
N HIS A 108 9.74 -17.91 3.64
CA HIS A 108 10.69 -19.03 3.51
C HIS A 108 12.12 -18.61 3.16
N ASP A 109 12.38 -17.34 2.84
CA ASP A 109 13.73 -16.79 2.68
C ASP A 109 14.28 -16.37 4.06
N SER A 110 14.53 -17.36 4.93
CA SER A 110 15.16 -17.14 6.24
C SER A 110 16.67 -16.96 6.08
N ALA A 111 17.09 -15.85 5.46
CA ALA A 111 18.50 -15.47 5.34
C ALA A 111 18.73 -13.96 5.52
N VAL A 112 18.12 -13.33 6.53
CA VAL A 112 18.66 -12.10 7.13
C VAL A 112 18.55 -12.21 8.65
N ARG A 113 19.46 -12.99 9.23
CA ARG A 113 19.75 -12.93 10.66
C ARG A 113 20.55 -11.64 10.93
N VAL A 114 20.04 -10.85 11.86
CA VAL A 114 20.78 -10.12 12.92
C VAL A 114 22.13 -9.52 12.48
N ALA A 115 22.14 -8.21 12.29
CA ALA A 115 23.31 -7.38 12.52
C ALA A 115 22.89 -5.97 12.96
N ALA A 116 22.40 -5.85 14.19
CA ALA A 116 22.57 -4.64 14.98
C ALA A 116 23.50 -5.03 16.14
N ARG A 117 24.72 -4.48 16.10
CA ARG A 117 25.62 -4.39 17.25
C ARG A 117 25.33 -3.08 17.97
#